data_AF-A0A2B7XCL0-F1
#
_entry.id   AF-A0A2B7XCL0-F1
#
_cell.length_a   1.000
_cell.length_b   1.000
_cell.length_c   1.000
_cell.angle_alpha   90.00
_cell.angle_beta   90.00
_cell.angle_gamma   90.00
#
_symmetry.space_group_name_H-M   'P 1'
#
loop_
_entity.id
_entity.type
_entity.pdbx_description
1 polymer ?
#
loop_
_entity_poly.entity_id
_entity_poly.type
_entity_poly.pdbx_seq_one_letter_code
_entity_poly.pdbx_strand_id
1 'polypeptide(L)'
;MGYLSSLLPSGKVSFHHAPKALRLALKSSSSAPPPSSTSTAQKDRKEDEEDQEQTYISLPDLCKASTPQKCQLNPLLFNGHLQTAYTVIKNDDVPVYYKRWTFQANNAAYSGSFDVDFVVPPYETSLAEITSPGAQETINKTPKHAAPPPHLLPPRTSFFTVEEFAAFSSATDTKPMLVVLHGLSGGSHEIYLRHVIAPLLKAGWEACVLNFRGCAKSRITSPILYNARATWDVRQLVGWVREAFPQRRLFGIGFSLGANILTNYLGEEGESCPLSAAVICSSPWNLEVTSLALQRTWLGLEVYSKTMGSNMKRLFEQHVDEISKHPRVNVERIRNIKYLHEFDRELQGPVWGYPTETAYYRDASSIDSIFAIKIPFFVVQAEDDPIAVNEALPYNEIKKTPYGVMCTTSWGGHLSWFEYGGTRWFTKPITTFLTKMATEIDLDAPYKIEGGDAQEKDEKIHHKDANGDPALNFVAMRRKLEMPVVPFVGIGKSTAFSLDN
;
A
#
# COMPACT_ATOMS: atom_id res chain seq x y z
N MET A 1 -30.21 -20.13 -9.55
CA MET A 1 -29.17 -20.51 -8.56
C MET A 1 -29.66 -20.25 -7.12
N GLY A 2 -30.73 -20.91 -6.65
CA GLY A 2 -31.43 -20.48 -5.42
C GLY A 2 -31.27 -21.37 -4.17
N TYR A 3 -31.04 -22.68 -4.33
CA TYR A 3 -31.04 -23.62 -3.20
C TYR A 3 -29.67 -24.27 -2.90
N LEU A 4 -28.76 -24.30 -3.87
CA LEU A 4 -27.40 -24.88 -3.68
C LEU A 4 -26.39 -23.87 -3.14
N SER A 5 -26.60 -22.55 -3.30
CA SER A 5 -25.62 -21.54 -2.83
C SER A 5 -25.61 -21.35 -1.31
N SER A 6 -26.64 -21.80 -0.60
CA SER A 6 -26.69 -21.84 0.88
C SER A 6 -25.98 -23.07 1.47
N LEU A 7 -25.67 -24.08 0.64
CA LEU A 7 -25.00 -25.32 1.04
C LEU A 7 -23.49 -25.28 0.82
N LEU A 8 -22.97 -24.25 0.14
CA LEU A 8 -21.54 -24.09 -0.09
C LEU A 8 -20.85 -23.52 1.16
N PRO A 9 -19.67 -24.05 1.55
CA PRO A 9 -18.92 -23.53 2.68
C PRO A 9 -18.60 -22.05 2.46
N SER A 10 -18.94 -21.21 3.44
CA SER A 10 -18.59 -19.79 3.48
C SER A 10 -17.44 -19.61 4.47
N GLY A 11 -16.44 -18.83 4.09
CA GLY A 11 -15.40 -18.40 5.02
C GLY A 11 -16.04 -17.62 6.19
N LYS A 12 -15.57 -17.88 7.41
CA LYS A 12 -15.95 -17.11 8.59
C LYS A 12 -15.23 -15.77 8.56
N VAL A 13 -15.98 -14.67 8.64
CA VAL A 13 -15.44 -13.31 8.74
C VAL A 13 -15.40 -12.90 10.21
N SER A 14 -14.27 -12.40 10.68
CA SER A 14 -14.08 -11.93 12.07
C SER A 14 -13.44 -10.54 12.07
N PHE A 15 -13.79 -9.71 13.05
CA PHE A 15 -13.23 -8.36 13.22
C PHE A 15 -12.47 -8.26 14.54
N HIS A 16 -11.28 -7.65 14.50
CA HIS A 16 -10.40 -7.44 15.64
C HIS A 16 -10.03 -5.97 15.69
N HIS A 17 -10.32 -5.31 16.82
CA HIS A 17 -10.09 -3.89 17.01
C HIS A 17 -10.00 -3.57 18.51
N ALA A 18 -9.50 -2.39 18.85
CA ALA A 18 -9.52 -1.93 20.23
C ALA A 18 -10.97 -1.74 20.74
N PRO A 19 -11.23 -1.98 22.05
CA PRO A 19 -12.53 -1.70 22.64
C PRO A 19 -12.95 -0.24 22.49
N LYS A 20 -11.99 0.67 22.62
CA LYS A 20 -12.17 2.11 22.41
C LYS A 20 -11.67 2.48 21.01
N ALA A 21 -12.47 2.17 20.00
CA ALA A 21 -12.08 2.46 18.63
C ALA A 21 -12.34 3.93 18.26
N LEU A 22 -11.65 4.37 17.22
CA LEU A 22 -11.85 5.66 16.60
C LEU A 22 -13.29 5.84 16.10
N ARG A 23 -13.85 7.02 16.31
CA ARG A 23 -15.13 7.47 15.78
C ARG A 23 -14.90 8.59 14.76
N LEU A 24 -15.59 8.47 13.64
CA LEU A 24 -15.47 9.32 12.47
C LEU A 24 -16.74 10.13 12.30
N ALA A 25 -16.60 11.44 12.10
CA ALA A 25 -17.73 12.31 11.87
C ALA A 25 -18.36 12.03 10.50
N LEU A 26 -19.68 11.95 10.43
CA LEU A 26 -20.41 11.83 9.18
C LEU A 26 -20.63 13.22 8.57
N LYS A 27 -20.61 13.33 7.24
CA LYS A 27 -21.00 14.58 6.56
C LYS A 27 -22.47 14.89 6.85
N SER A 28 -22.79 16.17 7.10
CA SER A 28 -24.18 16.59 7.28
C SER A 28 -24.97 16.43 5.98
N SER A 29 -26.25 16.07 6.08
CA SER A 29 -27.11 15.78 4.93
C SER A 29 -27.54 17.01 4.12
N SER A 30 -26.90 18.17 4.28
CA SER A 30 -27.37 19.47 3.74
C SER A 30 -26.47 20.12 2.68
N SER A 31 -25.61 19.36 1.97
CA SER A 31 -24.84 19.92 0.85
C SER A 31 -25.51 19.66 -0.51
N ALA A 32 -26.72 20.20 -0.71
CA ALA A 32 -27.25 20.46 -2.04
C ALA A 32 -27.02 21.94 -2.38
N PRO A 33 -26.54 22.30 -3.58
CA PRO A 33 -26.37 23.71 -3.94
C PRO A 33 -27.75 24.39 -3.92
N PRO A 34 -27.90 25.56 -3.28
CA PRO A 34 -29.17 26.26 -3.30
C PRO A 34 -29.50 26.67 -4.74
N PRO A 35 -30.76 26.50 -5.19
CA PRO A 35 -31.17 27.01 -6.48
C PRO A 35 -31.06 28.54 -6.47
N SER A 36 -30.47 29.09 -7.52
CA SER A 36 -30.38 30.53 -7.75
C SER A 36 -31.79 31.14 -7.80
N SER A 37 -32.16 31.92 -6.79
CA SER A 37 -33.23 32.89 -6.93
C SER A 37 -32.85 34.22 -6.27
N THR A 38 -32.78 35.23 -7.13
CA THR A 38 -32.80 36.65 -6.81
C THR A 38 -34.10 37.02 -6.09
N SER A 39 -34.02 37.66 -4.93
CA SER A 39 -34.84 38.85 -4.57
C SER A 39 -34.55 39.31 -3.14
N THR A 40 -34.31 40.61 -3.02
CA THR A 40 -34.13 41.44 -1.83
C THR A 40 -35.32 41.40 -0.86
N ALA A 41 -35.04 41.16 0.44
CA ALA A 41 -35.69 41.84 1.56
C ALA A 41 -34.93 41.54 2.87
N GLN A 42 -34.32 42.57 3.46
CA GLN A 42 -33.85 42.56 4.85
C GLN A 42 -35.03 42.38 5.80
N LYS A 43 -34.96 41.40 6.70
CA LYS A 43 -35.67 41.45 7.98
C LYS A 43 -35.00 40.54 9.00
N ASP A 44 -34.80 41.10 10.19
CA ASP A 44 -34.20 40.53 11.38
C ASP A 44 -34.55 39.05 11.61
N ARG A 45 -33.54 38.19 11.68
CA ARG A 45 -33.62 36.90 12.36
C ARG A 45 -32.43 36.77 13.28
N LYS A 46 -32.75 36.59 14.56
CA LYS A 46 -31.86 36.05 15.58
C LYS A 46 -31.16 34.83 15.01
N GLU A 47 -29.84 34.77 15.20
CA GLU A 47 -29.04 33.57 15.05
C GLU A 47 -29.53 32.55 16.08
N ASP A 48 -30.52 31.75 15.69
CA ASP A 48 -30.67 30.41 16.23
C ASP A 48 -29.57 29.60 15.52
N GLU A 49 -28.39 29.50 16.14
CA GLU A 49 -27.44 28.43 15.84
C GLU A 49 -28.19 27.12 16.15
N GLU A 50 -28.81 26.52 15.13
CA GLU A 50 -29.18 25.12 15.18
C GLU A 50 -27.87 24.34 15.36
N ASP A 51 -27.58 23.93 16.59
CA ASP A 51 -26.63 22.87 16.92
C ASP A 51 -27.02 21.63 16.12
N GLN A 52 -26.56 21.53 14.87
CA GLN A 52 -26.61 20.27 14.13
C GLN A 52 -25.66 19.33 14.85
N GLU A 53 -26.23 18.46 15.69
CA GLU A 53 -25.50 17.46 16.45
C GLU A 53 -24.69 16.61 15.46
N GLN A 54 -23.36 16.85 15.41
CA GLN A 54 -22.46 16.15 14.51
C GLN A 54 -22.54 14.66 14.81
N THR A 55 -23.04 13.87 13.86
CA THR A 55 -23.18 12.43 14.02
C THR A 55 -21.85 11.71 13.78
N TYR A 56 -21.58 10.65 14.53
CA TYR A 56 -20.33 9.89 14.46
C TYR A 56 -20.60 8.39 14.26
N ILE A 57 -19.84 7.75 13.37
CA ILE A 57 -19.79 6.29 13.20
C ILE A 57 -18.48 5.74 13.78
N SER A 58 -18.51 4.58 14.43
CA SER A 58 -17.28 3.92 14.87
C SER A 58 -16.55 3.31 13.66
N LEU A 59 -15.21 3.34 13.65
CA LEU A 59 -14.41 2.70 12.60
C LEU A 59 -14.72 1.20 12.46
N PRO A 60 -14.91 0.42 13.54
CA PRO A 60 -15.35 -0.98 13.44
C PRO A 60 -16.68 -1.14 12.73
N ASP A 61 -17.67 -0.28 13.00
CA ASP A 61 -18.98 -0.37 12.35
C ASP A 61 -18.90 0.04 10.88
N LEU A 62 -18.07 1.03 10.55
CA LEU A 62 -17.77 1.38 9.16
C LEU A 62 -17.13 0.20 8.40
N CYS A 63 -16.13 -0.46 8.99
CA CYS A 63 -15.49 -1.63 8.39
C CYS A 63 -16.44 -2.82 8.24
N LYS A 64 -17.30 -3.09 9.24
CA LYS A 64 -18.34 -4.12 9.17
C LYS A 64 -19.36 -3.81 8.09
N ALA A 65 -19.86 -2.57 8.03
CA ALA A 65 -20.80 -2.11 7.02
C ALA A 65 -20.21 -2.14 5.60
N SER A 66 -18.89 -2.02 5.49
CA SER A 66 -18.17 -2.13 4.22
C SER A 66 -17.98 -3.58 3.79
N THR A 67 -18.08 -4.54 4.70
CA THR A 67 -17.73 -5.94 4.44
C THR A 67 -18.97 -6.78 4.12
N PRO A 68 -18.98 -7.55 3.02
CA PRO A 68 -20.09 -8.45 2.73
C PRO A 68 -20.32 -9.44 3.88
N GLN A 69 -21.60 -9.69 4.22
CA GLN A 69 -21.98 -10.62 5.30
C GLN A 69 -21.48 -12.06 5.06
N LYS A 70 -21.26 -12.43 3.79
CA LYS A 70 -20.79 -13.77 3.40
C LYS A 70 -19.48 -13.67 2.64
N CYS A 71 -18.56 -14.58 2.95
CA CYS A 71 -17.33 -14.82 2.19
C CYS A 71 -17.49 -16.13 1.40
N GLN A 72 -18.19 -16.05 0.26
CA GLN A 72 -18.43 -17.20 -0.61
C GLN A 72 -17.32 -17.30 -1.66
N LEU A 73 -16.38 -18.21 -1.41
CA LEU A 73 -15.25 -18.46 -2.30
C LEU A 73 -15.52 -19.65 -3.22
N ASN A 74 -14.68 -19.81 -4.24
CA ASN A 74 -14.75 -20.96 -5.13
C ASN A 74 -14.46 -22.27 -4.36
N PRO A 75 -15.43 -23.19 -4.21
CA PRO A 75 -15.29 -24.43 -3.43
C PRO A 75 -14.25 -25.40 -4.01
N LEU A 76 -13.83 -25.23 -5.27
CA LEU A 76 -12.73 -26.01 -5.84
C LEU A 76 -11.36 -25.58 -5.29
N LEU A 77 -11.26 -24.38 -4.72
CA LEU A 77 -10.03 -23.83 -4.16
C LEU A 77 -9.99 -23.95 -2.62
N PHE A 78 -10.54 -25.02 -2.06
CA PHE A 78 -10.94 -25.24 -0.65
C PHE A 78 -9.88 -25.06 0.46
N ASN A 79 -8.68 -24.57 0.15
CA ASN A 79 -7.68 -24.16 1.12
C ASN A 79 -6.79 -23.04 0.56
N GLY A 80 -6.03 -22.39 1.45
CA GLY A 80 -5.17 -21.27 1.12
C GLY A 80 -4.04 -21.60 0.14
N HIS A 81 -3.56 -22.85 0.10
CA HIS A 81 -2.58 -23.26 -0.89
C HIS A 81 -3.16 -23.28 -2.30
N LEU A 82 -4.35 -23.85 -2.49
CA LEU A 82 -5.05 -23.90 -3.78
C LEU A 82 -5.46 -22.49 -4.24
N GLN A 83 -5.99 -21.67 -3.34
CA GLN A 83 -6.25 -20.24 -3.59
C GLN A 83 -4.99 -19.53 -4.11
N THR A 84 -3.89 -19.65 -3.36
CA THR A 84 -2.62 -18.99 -3.70
C THR A 84 -2.04 -19.53 -5.00
N ALA A 85 -2.08 -20.83 -5.23
CA ALA A 85 -1.60 -21.44 -6.46
C ALA A 85 -2.41 -20.95 -7.68
N TYR A 86 -3.71 -20.74 -7.53
CA TYR A 86 -4.56 -20.25 -8.63
C TYR A 86 -4.18 -18.85 -9.12
N THR A 87 -3.44 -18.05 -8.33
CA THR A 87 -2.96 -16.72 -8.75
C THR A 87 -2.03 -16.75 -9.96
N VAL A 88 -1.38 -17.89 -10.25
CA VAL A 88 -0.52 -18.04 -11.44
C VAL A 88 -1.32 -18.08 -12.74
N ILE A 89 -2.62 -18.36 -12.66
CA ILE A 89 -3.51 -18.38 -13.82
C ILE A 89 -3.83 -16.93 -14.18
N LYS A 90 -3.25 -16.48 -15.29
CA LYS A 90 -3.43 -15.13 -15.81
C LYS A 90 -4.69 -15.07 -16.68
N ASN A 91 -5.71 -14.37 -16.19
CA ASN A 91 -6.81 -13.89 -17.01
C ASN A 91 -6.86 -12.36 -16.87
N ASP A 92 -6.21 -11.62 -17.77
CA ASP A 92 -6.09 -10.16 -17.66
C ASP A 92 -7.30 -9.46 -18.31
N ASP A 93 -8.45 -9.50 -17.62
CA ASP A 93 -9.72 -8.95 -18.09
C ASP A 93 -10.03 -7.56 -17.50
N VAL A 94 -9.11 -6.96 -16.73
CA VAL A 94 -9.33 -5.68 -16.06
C VAL A 94 -8.57 -4.53 -16.75
N PRO A 95 -9.26 -3.69 -17.54
CA PRO A 95 -8.63 -2.65 -18.35
C PRO A 95 -8.32 -1.41 -17.49
N VAL A 96 -7.11 -1.37 -16.95
CA VAL A 96 -6.52 -0.17 -16.36
C VAL A 96 -5.33 0.25 -17.22
N TYR A 97 -5.27 1.54 -17.56
CA TYR A 97 -4.25 2.15 -18.41
C TYR A 97 -3.42 3.14 -17.60
N TYR A 98 -2.13 3.21 -17.89
CA TYR A 98 -1.19 4.00 -17.12
C TYR A 98 -0.29 4.86 -18.02
N LYS A 99 0.05 6.04 -17.50
CA LYS A 99 1.25 6.76 -17.91
C LYS A 99 2.26 6.80 -16.79
N ARG A 100 3.49 6.47 -17.13
CA ARG A 100 4.64 6.38 -16.24
C ARG A 100 5.39 7.69 -16.19
N TRP A 101 5.77 8.09 -14.97
CA TRP A 101 6.77 9.11 -14.73
C TRP A 101 7.90 8.56 -13.87
N THR A 102 9.13 8.99 -14.15
CA THR A 102 10.33 8.63 -13.40
C THR A 102 10.73 9.79 -12.50
N PHE A 103 10.74 9.56 -11.19
CA PHE A 103 11.18 10.51 -10.19
C PHE A 103 12.65 10.30 -9.84
N GLN A 104 13.37 11.39 -9.64
CA GLN A 104 14.68 11.35 -9.02
C GLN A 104 14.52 11.33 -7.49
N ALA A 105 15.14 10.36 -6.83
CA ALA A 105 15.05 10.21 -5.39
C ALA A 105 15.69 11.41 -4.68
N ASN A 106 14.97 11.98 -3.71
CA ASN A 106 15.39 13.17 -2.96
C ASN A 106 16.23 12.84 -1.70
N ASN A 107 16.49 11.57 -1.44
CA ASN A 107 17.25 11.11 -0.28
C ASN A 107 18.67 10.70 -0.71
N ALA A 108 19.69 11.32 -0.12
CA ALA A 108 21.08 11.04 -0.46
C ALA A 108 21.50 9.59 -0.11
N ALA A 109 20.96 9.03 0.97
CA ALA A 109 21.26 7.67 1.42
C ALA A 109 20.43 6.60 0.66
N TYR A 110 19.28 6.98 0.11
CA TYR A 110 18.45 6.16 -0.78
C TYR A 110 18.36 6.78 -2.18
N SER A 111 19.53 7.06 -2.77
CA SER A 111 19.67 7.76 -4.06
C SER A 111 19.26 6.90 -5.25
N GLY A 112 19.10 7.52 -6.42
CA GLY A 112 18.67 6.86 -7.66
C GLY A 112 17.32 7.39 -8.13
N SER A 113 16.54 6.55 -8.80
CA SER A 113 15.25 6.90 -9.38
C SER A 113 14.22 5.83 -9.09
N PHE A 114 12.95 6.21 -9.11
CA PHE A 114 11.81 5.31 -9.00
C PHE A 114 10.70 5.72 -9.96
N ASP A 115 9.89 4.75 -10.37
CA ASP A 115 8.82 4.99 -11.34
C ASP A 115 7.45 4.95 -10.67
N VAL A 116 6.56 5.79 -11.18
CA VAL A 116 5.16 5.84 -10.74
C VAL A 116 4.26 5.78 -11.96
N ASP A 117 3.33 4.84 -11.94
CA ASP A 117 2.32 4.67 -12.98
C ASP A 117 1.03 5.34 -12.53
N PHE A 118 0.70 6.47 -13.15
CA PHE A 118 -0.55 7.19 -12.93
C PHE A 118 -1.63 6.64 -13.84
N VAL A 119 -2.82 6.39 -13.30
CA VAL A 119 -3.95 5.98 -14.11
C VAL A 119 -4.34 7.10 -15.08
N VAL A 120 -4.63 6.72 -16.32
CA VAL A 120 -5.11 7.62 -17.37
C VAL A 120 -6.30 7.02 -18.11
N PRO A 121 -7.09 7.82 -18.85
CA PRO A 121 -8.08 7.30 -19.77
C PRO A 121 -7.46 6.32 -20.79
N PRO A 122 -8.24 5.35 -21.31
CA PRO A 122 -7.77 4.43 -22.34
C PRO A 122 -7.22 5.15 -23.57
N TYR A 123 -6.14 4.61 -24.13
CA TYR A 123 -5.52 5.10 -25.37
C TYR A 123 -5.16 3.91 -26.28
N GLU A 124 -4.95 4.18 -27.57
CA GLU A 124 -4.58 3.14 -28.53
C GLU A 124 -3.21 2.54 -28.19
N THR A 125 -3.20 1.24 -27.89
CA THR A 125 -1.99 0.42 -27.70
C THR A 125 -1.79 -0.43 -28.95
N SER A 126 -0.61 -0.38 -29.58
CA SER A 126 -0.33 -1.30 -30.69
C SER A 126 -0.30 -2.74 -30.14
N LEU A 127 -1.27 -3.56 -30.54
CA LEU A 127 -1.61 -4.90 -30.03
C LEU A 127 -0.52 -5.99 -30.16
N ALA A 128 0.72 -5.65 -30.50
CA ALA A 128 1.85 -6.60 -30.54
C ALA A 128 2.70 -6.50 -29.26
N GLU A 129 2.08 -6.46 -28.08
CA GLU A 129 2.77 -6.43 -26.78
C GLU A 129 3.21 -7.84 -26.36
N ILE A 130 4.11 -8.46 -27.13
CA ILE A 130 4.94 -9.55 -26.62
C ILE A 130 6.14 -8.87 -25.99
N THR A 131 6.26 -8.92 -24.65
CA THR A 131 7.50 -8.56 -23.96
C THR A 131 8.62 -9.38 -24.58
N SER A 132 9.41 -8.76 -25.46
CA SER A 132 10.44 -9.47 -26.19
C SER A 132 11.51 -9.95 -25.20
N PRO A 133 12.03 -11.19 -25.33
CA PRO A 133 13.21 -11.61 -24.59
C PRO A 133 14.31 -10.54 -24.72
N GLY A 134 14.90 -10.13 -23.60
CA GLY A 134 15.89 -9.03 -23.58
C GLY A 134 15.32 -7.62 -23.40
N ALA A 135 14.00 -7.42 -23.27
CA ALA A 135 13.41 -6.10 -23.08
C ALA A 135 14.04 -5.27 -21.95
N GLN A 136 14.38 -5.91 -20.82
CA GLN A 136 15.01 -5.22 -19.70
C GLN A 136 16.44 -4.77 -20.02
N GLU A 137 17.20 -5.58 -20.76
CA GLU A 137 18.55 -5.23 -21.18
C GLU A 137 18.53 -4.01 -22.10
N THR A 138 17.59 -3.96 -23.04
CA THR A 138 17.36 -2.78 -23.90
C THR A 138 16.96 -1.56 -23.08
N ILE A 139 16.08 -1.72 -22.09
CA ILE A 139 15.69 -0.64 -21.18
C ILE A 139 16.92 -0.10 -20.45
N ASN A 140 17.77 -0.97 -19.92
CA ASN A 140 18.95 -0.56 -19.15
C ASN A 140 20.01 0.15 -20.02
N LYS A 141 20.15 -0.27 -21.29
CA LYS A 141 21.09 0.33 -22.26
C LYS A 141 20.59 1.62 -22.91
N THR A 142 19.29 1.91 -22.82
CA THR A 142 18.74 3.17 -23.36
C THR A 142 19.43 4.36 -22.65
N PRO A 143 19.78 5.46 -23.34
CA PRO A 143 20.40 6.62 -22.68
C PRO A 143 19.59 7.07 -21.45
N LYS A 144 20.26 7.51 -20.38
CA LYS A 144 19.58 7.87 -19.11
C LYS A 144 18.53 8.97 -19.30
N HIS A 145 18.74 9.86 -20.27
CA HIS A 145 17.85 10.98 -20.61
C HIS A 145 16.75 10.62 -21.61
N ALA A 146 16.70 9.37 -22.08
CA ALA A 146 15.71 8.93 -23.05
C ALA A 146 14.74 7.92 -22.42
N ALA A 147 13.44 8.10 -22.69
CA ALA A 147 12.44 7.09 -22.34
C ALA A 147 12.67 5.84 -23.19
N PRO A 148 12.68 4.63 -22.59
CA PRO A 148 12.75 3.40 -23.37
C PRO A 148 11.49 3.26 -24.23
N PRO A 149 11.58 2.55 -25.38
CA PRO A 149 10.44 2.34 -26.26
C PRO A 149 9.21 1.78 -25.50
N PRO A 150 7.99 2.32 -25.74
CA PRO A 150 6.79 1.95 -24.99
C PRO A 150 6.46 0.46 -24.99
N HIS A 151 6.77 -0.26 -26.08
CA HIS A 151 6.54 -1.70 -26.20
C HIS A 151 7.39 -2.56 -25.24
N LEU A 152 8.34 -1.97 -24.53
CA LEU A 152 9.16 -2.65 -23.52
C LEU A 152 8.55 -2.54 -22.10
N LEU A 153 7.54 -1.69 -21.92
CA LEU A 153 6.82 -1.52 -20.66
C LEU A 153 5.79 -2.63 -20.45
N PRO A 154 5.27 -2.79 -19.21
CA PRO A 154 4.14 -3.67 -18.99
C PRO A 154 2.92 -3.27 -19.82
N PRO A 155 2.01 -4.20 -20.14
CA PRO A 155 0.83 -3.91 -20.96
C PRO A 155 0.02 -2.72 -20.46
N ARG A 156 -0.51 -1.92 -21.41
CA ARG A 156 -1.30 -0.72 -21.13
C ARG A 156 -0.54 0.37 -20.36
N THR A 157 0.76 0.46 -20.59
CA THR A 157 1.63 1.46 -19.96
C THR A 157 2.42 2.21 -21.04
N SER A 158 2.48 3.53 -20.94
CA SER A 158 3.32 4.41 -21.76
C SER A 158 4.01 5.43 -20.85
N PHE A 159 4.96 6.21 -21.35
CA PHE A 159 5.52 7.33 -20.59
C PHE A 159 4.70 8.59 -20.80
N PHE A 160 4.64 9.46 -19.79
CA PHE A 160 4.30 10.85 -20.02
C PHE A 160 5.38 11.53 -20.85
N THR A 161 5.00 12.49 -21.71
CA THR A 161 5.95 13.53 -22.14
C THR A 161 6.16 14.54 -21.02
N VAL A 162 7.21 15.36 -21.13
CA VAL A 162 7.50 16.41 -20.15
C VAL A 162 6.34 17.41 -20.07
N GLU A 163 5.76 17.77 -21.22
CA GLU A 163 4.63 18.68 -21.33
C GLU A 163 3.36 18.08 -20.72
N GLU A 164 3.09 16.81 -20.99
CA GLU A 164 1.94 16.11 -20.42
C GLU A 164 2.04 16.03 -18.89
N PHE A 165 3.22 15.70 -18.36
CA PHE A 165 3.42 15.61 -16.90
C PHE A 165 3.38 17.00 -16.24
N ALA A 166 3.95 18.03 -16.87
CA ALA A 166 3.88 19.41 -16.38
C ALA A 166 2.43 19.92 -16.34
N ALA A 167 1.59 19.52 -17.28
CA ALA A 167 0.17 19.85 -17.30
C ALA A 167 -0.71 18.94 -16.42
N PHE A 168 -0.15 17.87 -15.84
CA PHE A 168 -0.92 16.86 -15.12
C PHE A 168 -1.40 17.34 -13.74
N SER A 169 -0.64 18.21 -13.06
CA SER A 169 -1.01 18.74 -11.74
C SER A 169 -2.27 19.62 -11.81
N SER A 170 -3.07 19.63 -10.75
CA SER A 170 -4.27 20.46 -10.68
C SER A 170 -4.56 20.94 -9.27
N ALA A 171 -4.59 22.25 -9.09
CA ALA A 171 -4.86 22.90 -7.80
C ALA A 171 -6.33 22.80 -7.35
N THR A 172 -7.25 22.55 -8.27
CA THR A 172 -8.70 22.57 -8.03
C THR A 172 -9.36 21.20 -8.11
N ASP A 173 -8.62 20.16 -8.50
CA ASP A 173 -9.17 18.81 -8.59
C ASP A 173 -9.40 18.22 -7.19
N THR A 174 -10.64 17.82 -6.92
CA THR A 174 -11.09 17.26 -5.65
C THR A 174 -11.29 15.75 -5.70
N LYS A 175 -11.11 15.11 -6.86
CA LYS A 175 -11.32 13.66 -7.01
C LYS A 175 -10.39 12.89 -6.05
N PRO A 176 -10.92 11.95 -5.24
CA PRO A 176 -10.08 11.18 -4.33
C PRO A 176 -9.03 10.38 -5.12
N MET A 177 -7.82 10.29 -4.57
CA MET A 177 -6.72 9.56 -5.20
C MET A 177 -6.24 8.42 -4.32
N LEU A 178 -6.10 7.23 -4.93
CA LEU A 178 -5.54 6.05 -4.28
C LEU A 178 -4.05 5.89 -4.64
N VAL A 179 -3.18 5.91 -3.64
CA VAL A 179 -1.76 5.56 -3.74
C VAL A 179 -1.60 4.07 -3.47
N VAL A 180 -1.10 3.32 -4.44
CA VAL A 180 -1.08 1.86 -4.44
C VAL A 180 0.35 1.33 -4.37
N LEU A 181 0.62 0.44 -3.41
CA LEU A 181 1.88 -0.30 -3.27
C LEU A 181 1.68 -1.79 -3.58
N HIS A 182 2.41 -2.29 -4.57
CA HIS A 182 2.34 -3.69 -5.00
C HIS A 182 3.13 -4.64 -4.07
N GLY A 183 2.97 -5.96 -4.28
CA GLY A 183 3.70 -7.01 -3.54
C GLY A 183 5.11 -7.28 -4.06
N LEU A 184 5.75 -8.33 -3.54
CA LEU A 184 7.12 -8.73 -3.91
C LEU A 184 7.25 -8.93 -5.43
N SER A 185 8.20 -8.23 -6.06
CA SER A 185 8.56 -8.34 -7.49
C SER A 185 7.46 -8.00 -8.51
N GLY A 186 6.38 -7.35 -8.07
CA GLY A 186 5.21 -7.02 -8.89
C GLY A 186 5.29 -5.70 -9.66
N GLY A 187 4.16 -4.99 -9.74
CA GLY A 187 4.05 -3.69 -10.41
C GLY A 187 2.60 -3.29 -10.66
N SER A 188 2.38 -2.16 -11.32
CA SER A 188 1.06 -1.69 -11.81
C SER A 188 0.29 -2.68 -12.71
N HIS A 189 1.01 -3.66 -13.26
CA HIS A 189 0.47 -4.71 -14.10
C HIS A 189 -0.20 -5.85 -13.34
N GLU A 190 -0.07 -5.86 -12.01
CA GLU A 190 -0.64 -6.91 -11.18
C GLU A 190 -2.16 -6.87 -11.17
N ILE A 191 -2.76 -8.04 -11.39
CA ILE A 191 -4.21 -8.15 -11.55
C ILE A 191 -4.97 -7.90 -10.25
N TYR A 192 -4.41 -8.32 -9.10
CA TYR A 192 -5.07 -8.17 -7.80
C TYR A 192 -5.30 -6.70 -7.43
N LEU A 193 -4.36 -5.81 -7.78
CA LEU A 193 -4.51 -4.38 -7.53
C LEU A 193 -5.42 -3.72 -8.58
N ARG A 194 -5.39 -4.18 -9.84
CA ARG A 194 -6.32 -3.69 -10.88
C ARG A 194 -7.78 -4.01 -10.54
N HIS A 195 -8.04 -5.15 -9.91
CA HIS A 195 -9.37 -5.53 -9.39
C HIS A 195 -9.91 -4.57 -8.31
N VAL A 196 -9.03 -3.81 -7.63
CA VAL A 196 -9.43 -2.76 -6.67
C VAL A 196 -9.50 -1.40 -7.36
N ILE A 197 -8.53 -1.08 -8.22
CA ILE A 197 -8.46 0.21 -8.92
C ILE A 197 -9.68 0.38 -9.84
N ALA A 198 -9.99 -0.59 -10.71
CA ALA A 198 -11.00 -0.42 -11.75
C ALA A 198 -12.41 -0.05 -11.22
N PRO A 199 -12.95 -0.66 -10.15
CA PRO A 199 -14.20 -0.21 -9.54
C PRO A 199 -14.13 1.21 -8.96
N LEU A 200 -12.99 1.63 -8.40
CA LEU A 200 -12.82 2.98 -7.86
C LEU A 200 -12.76 4.03 -8.97
N LEU A 201 -12.11 3.73 -10.10
CA LEU A 201 -12.14 4.62 -11.28
C LEU A 201 -13.57 4.85 -11.76
N LYS A 202 -14.40 3.79 -11.78
CA LYS A 202 -15.83 3.92 -12.09
C LYS A 202 -16.59 4.77 -11.08
N ALA A 203 -16.10 4.86 -9.84
CA ALA A 203 -16.63 5.72 -8.79
C ALA A 203 -16.01 7.13 -8.78
N GLY A 204 -15.27 7.53 -9.83
CA GLY A 204 -14.71 8.88 -9.97
C GLY A 204 -13.39 9.11 -9.24
N TRP A 205 -12.69 8.05 -8.85
CA TRP A 205 -11.36 8.13 -8.25
C TRP A 205 -10.27 8.25 -9.32
N GLU A 206 -9.13 8.81 -8.91
CA GLU A 206 -7.86 8.59 -9.59
C GLU A 206 -6.99 7.62 -8.79
N ALA A 207 -5.94 7.09 -9.41
CA ALA A 207 -4.96 6.27 -8.70
C ALA A 207 -3.56 6.42 -9.29
N CYS A 208 -2.56 6.16 -8.45
CA CYS A 208 -1.18 5.98 -8.88
C CYS A 208 -0.58 4.74 -8.20
N VAL A 209 0.28 4.04 -8.93
CA VAL A 209 0.99 2.86 -8.43
C VAL A 209 2.48 3.19 -8.36
N LEU A 210 3.05 3.11 -7.17
CA LEU A 210 4.51 3.16 -7.01
C LEU A 210 5.09 1.83 -7.46
N ASN A 211 5.91 1.85 -8.52
CA ASN A 211 6.68 0.67 -8.90
C ASN A 211 7.98 0.68 -8.10
N PHE A 212 8.14 -0.34 -7.27
CA PHE A 212 9.36 -0.50 -6.49
C PHE A 212 10.59 -0.63 -7.40
N ARG A 213 11.72 -0.11 -6.94
CA ARG A 213 12.95 -0.01 -7.75
C ARG A 213 13.32 -1.34 -8.41
N GLY A 214 13.44 -1.30 -9.74
CA GLY A 214 13.74 -2.44 -10.60
C GLY A 214 12.53 -3.28 -11.04
N CYS A 215 11.37 -3.13 -10.38
CA CYS A 215 10.15 -3.86 -10.71
C CYS A 215 9.42 -3.23 -11.90
N ALA A 216 8.40 -3.90 -12.43
CA ALA A 216 7.54 -3.37 -13.51
C ALA A 216 8.29 -2.78 -14.72
N LYS A 217 9.45 -3.36 -15.07
CA LYS A 217 10.34 -2.86 -16.15
C LYS A 217 10.97 -1.49 -15.89
N SER A 218 10.98 -1.04 -14.64
CA SER A 218 11.68 0.16 -14.20
C SER A 218 13.18 -0.08 -14.21
N ARG A 219 13.93 0.90 -14.70
CA ARG A 219 15.39 0.91 -14.59
C ARG A 219 15.79 1.40 -13.20
N ILE A 220 16.82 0.81 -12.61
CA ILE A 220 17.50 1.41 -11.45
C ILE A 220 18.67 2.29 -11.91
N THR A 221 18.89 3.39 -11.20
CA THR A 221 19.99 4.34 -11.48
C THR A 221 20.98 4.44 -10.32
N SER A 222 20.80 3.59 -9.31
CA SER A 222 21.73 3.41 -8.20
C SER A 222 21.90 1.90 -7.92
N PRO A 223 22.94 1.51 -7.16
CA PRO A 223 23.17 0.11 -6.80
C PRO A 223 22.19 -0.47 -5.79
N ILE A 224 21.03 0.16 -5.57
CA ILE A 224 20.08 -0.15 -4.50
C ILE A 224 18.74 -0.57 -5.10
N LEU A 225 18.33 -1.81 -4.81
CA LEU A 225 16.95 -2.28 -5.01
C LEU A 225 16.06 -1.86 -3.83
N TYR A 226 14.75 -1.97 -4.02
CA TYR A 226 13.80 -1.88 -2.92
C TYR A 226 13.96 -3.05 -1.92
N ASN A 227 13.46 -2.84 -0.71
CA ASN A 227 13.37 -3.86 0.32
C ASN A 227 12.09 -3.65 1.16
N ALA A 228 11.85 -4.49 2.16
CA ALA A 228 10.67 -4.43 3.03
C ALA A 228 10.56 -3.16 3.88
N ARG A 229 11.64 -2.36 3.95
CA ARG A 229 11.79 -1.14 4.73
C ARG A 229 11.69 0.14 3.86
N ALA A 230 11.54 0.00 2.54
CA ALA A 230 11.64 1.09 1.57
C ALA A 230 10.47 2.11 1.60
N THR A 231 10.38 2.91 2.67
CA THR A 231 9.33 3.94 2.86
C THR A 231 9.67 5.28 2.19
N TRP A 232 10.90 5.50 1.75
CA TRP A 232 11.36 6.78 1.22
C TRP A 232 10.70 7.17 -0.11
N ASP A 233 10.62 6.24 -1.07
CA ASP A 233 9.94 6.51 -2.35
C ASP A 233 8.44 6.74 -2.13
N VAL A 234 7.83 6.06 -1.14
CA VAL A 234 6.43 6.29 -0.73
C VAL A 234 6.25 7.71 -0.20
N ARG A 235 7.11 8.15 0.72
CA ARG A 235 7.07 9.50 1.29
C ARG A 235 7.23 10.58 0.23
N GLN A 236 8.19 10.40 -0.69
CA GLN A 236 8.41 11.34 -1.77
C GLN A 236 7.20 11.39 -2.72
N LEU A 237 6.64 10.25 -3.11
CA LEU A 237 5.44 10.20 -3.95
C LEU A 237 4.25 10.88 -3.27
N VAL A 238 3.94 10.53 -2.03
CA VAL A 238 2.77 11.08 -1.34
C VAL A 238 2.93 12.58 -1.11
N GLY A 239 4.13 13.05 -0.76
CA GLY A 239 4.44 14.47 -0.66
C GLY A 239 4.26 15.20 -1.99
N TRP A 240 4.76 14.63 -3.09
CA TRP A 240 4.58 15.18 -4.43
C TRP A 240 3.10 15.24 -4.83
N VAL A 241 2.33 14.17 -4.61
CA VAL A 241 0.89 14.13 -4.91
C VAL A 241 0.13 15.19 -4.12
N ARG A 242 0.46 15.36 -2.83
CA ARG A 242 -0.16 16.38 -1.98
C ARG A 242 0.09 17.79 -2.51
N GLU A 243 1.29 18.08 -3.01
CA GLU A 243 1.60 19.40 -3.59
C GLU A 243 0.99 19.58 -4.98
N ALA A 244 1.03 18.54 -5.83
CA ALA A 244 0.50 18.58 -7.19
C ALA A 244 -1.03 18.65 -7.22
N PHE A 245 -1.68 18.16 -6.17
CA PHE A 245 -3.13 18.08 -6.05
C PHE A 245 -3.60 18.42 -4.62
N PRO A 246 -3.49 19.69 -4.19
CA PRO A 246 -3.73 20.10 -2.81
C PRO A 246 -5.14 19.80 -2.30
N GLN A 247 -6.14 19.85 -3.18
CA GLN A 247 -7.55 19.64 -2.84
C GLN A 247 -8.02 18.17 -2.90
N ARG A 248 -7.15 17.24 -3.33
CA ARG A 248 -7.49 15.82 -3.34
C ARG A 248 -7.38 15.21 -1.95
N ARG A 249 -8.33 14.35 -1.62
CA ARG A 249 -8.17 13.40 -0.50
C ARG A 249 -7.33 12.24 -0.98
N LEU A 250 -6.30 11.91 -0.20
CA LEU A 250 -5.34 10.86 -0.54
C LEU A 250 -5.58 9.64 0.34
N PHE A 251 -5.60 8.47 -0.26
CA PHE A 251 -5.79 7.20 0.43
C PHE A 251 -4.65 6.25 0.06
N GLY A 252 -4.25 5.41 1.00
CA GLY A 252 -3.21 4.40 0.77
C GLY A 252 -3.79 2.99 0.64
N ILE A 253 -3.22 2.17 -0.24
CA ILE A 253 -3.39 0.73 -0.17
C ILE A 253 -2.07 0.01 -0.43
N GLY A 254 -1.77 -0.99 0.38
CA GLY A 254 -0.64 -1.88 0.16
C GLY A 254 -1.09 -3.33 0.10
N PHE A 255 -0.42 -4.11 -0.75
CA PHE A 255 -0.63 -5.54 -0.91
C PHE A 255 0.63 -6.32 -0.54
N SER A 256 0.51 -7.37 0.26
CA SER A 256 1.64 -8.23 0.64
C SER A 256 2.82 -7.40 1.17
N LEU A 257 4.01 -7.51 0.58
CA LEU A 257 5.17 -6.70 0.97
C LEU A 257 4.91 -5.18 0.91
N GLY A 258 4.11 -4.70 -0.06
CA GLY A 258 3.71 -3.31 -0.11
C GLY A 258 2.80 -2.90 1.04
N ALA A 259 2.03 -3.83 1.60
CA ALA A 259 1.25 -3.60 2.82
C ALA A 259 2.15 -3.43 4.05
N ASN A 260 3.23 -4.21 4.16
CA ASN A 260 4.25 -4.04 5.19
C ASN A 260 4.96 -2.68 5.07
N ILE A 261 5.40 -2.31 3.85
CA ILE A 261 6.04 -1.01 3.58
C ILE A 261 5.08 0.14 3.90
N LEU A 262 3.82 0.07 3.45
CA LEU A 262 2.82 1.11 3.75
C LEU A 262 2.61 1.26 5.26
N THR A 263 2.49 0.15 5.98
CA THR A 263 2.30 0.18 7.44
C THR A 263 3.48 0.85 8.16
N ASN A 264 4.71 0.54 7.76
CA ASN A 264 5.90 1.24 8.29
C ASN A 264 5.87 2.74 7.97
N TYR A 265 5.53 3.11 6.73
CA TYR A 265 5.37 4.52 6.34
C TYR A 265 4.33 5.24 7.22
N LEU A 266 3.15 4.64 7.42
CA LEU A 266 2.09 5.21 8.26
C LEU A 266 2.55 5.40 9.71
N GLY A 267 3.30 4.44 10.25
CA GLY A 267 3.86 4.55 11.61
C GLY A 267 4.99 5.58 11.73
N GLU A 268 5.75 5.82 10.67
CA GLU A 268 6.78 6.87 10.64
C GLU A 268 6.17 8.26 10.57
N GLU A 269 5.13 8.45 9.76
CA GLU A 269 4.48 9.75 9.63
C GLU A 269 3.62 10.10 10.84
N GLY A 270 3.00 9.09 11.48
CA GLY A 270 2.12 9.27 12.62
C GLY A 270 1.04 10.31 12.36
N GLU A 271 0.98 11.35 13.20
CA GLU A 271 0.00 12.46 13.08
C GLU A 271 0.24 13.34 11.85
N SER A 272 1.46 13.36 11.32
CA SER A 272 1.81 14.14 10.13
C SER A 272 1.45 13.41 8.82
N CYS A 273 0.81 12.24 8.90
CA CYS A 273 0.49 11.46 7.71
C CYS A 273 -0.48 12.22 6.79
N PRO A 274 -0.11 12.48 5.54
CA PRO A 274 -0.96 13.21 4.59
C PRO A 274 -2.10 12.35 4.00
N LEU A 275 -2.16 11.05 4.31
CA LEU A 275 -3.22 10.16 3.86
C LEU A 275 -4.41 10.23 4.82
N SER A 276 -5.62 10.25 4.28
CA SER A 276 -6.87 10.31 5.04
C SER A 276 -7.30 8.96 5.63
N ALA A 277 -6.97 7.86 4.96
CA ALA A 277 -7.10 6.50 5.48
C ALA A 277 -6.26 5.53 4.63
N ALA A 278 -6.05 4.32 5.15
CA ALA A 278 -5.29 3.29 4.46
C ALA A 278 -5.92 1.90 4.52
N VAL A 279 -5.59 1.06 3.54
CA VAL A 279 -5.95 -0.35 3.50
C VAL A 279 -4.69 -1.22 3.46
N ILE A 280 -4.61 -2.19 4.36
CA ILE A 280 -3.49 -3.11 4.51
C ILE A 280 -3.97 -4.52 4.14
N CYS A 281 -3.61 -5.01 2.95
CA CYS A 281 -4.13 -6.28 2.42
C CYS A 281 -3.04 -7.36 2.39
N SER A 282 -3.27 -8.47 3.09
CA SER A 282 -2.36 -9.65 3.14
C SER A 282 -0.92 -9.34 3.58
N SER A 283 -0.73 -8.40 4.53
CA SER A 283 0.60 -7.99 5.01
C SER A 283 1.36 -9.09 5.76
N PRO A 284 2.64 -9.37 5.44
CA PRO A 284 3.50 -10.23 6.25
C PRO A 284 4.04 -9.46 7.45
N TRP A 285 3.19 -9.22 8.45
CA TRP A 285 3.44 -8.33 9.59
C TRP A 285 4.73 -8.62 10.36
N ASN A 286 4.96 -9.89 10.72
CA ASN A 286 6.22 -10.37 11.28
C ASN A 286 7.05 -11.07 10.21
N LEU A 287 8.06 -10.40 9.68
CA LEU A 287 8.89 -10.96 8.61
C LEU A 287 9.76 -12.12 9.10
N GLU A 288 10.22 -12.10 10.35
CA GLU A 288 11.05 -13.18 10.92
C GLU A 288 10.21 -14.45 11.08
N VAL A 289 9.02 -14.35 11.69
CA VAL A 289 8.10 -15.49 11.84
C VAL A 289 7.63 -15.99 10.48
N THR A 290 7.28 -15.10 9.55
CA THR A 290 6.88 -15.46 8.17
C THR A 290 8.00 -16.20 7.44
N SER A 291 9.24 -15.70 7.52
CA SER A 291 10.41 -16.33 6.89
C SER A 291 10.68 -17.72 7.48
N LEU A 292 10.57 -17.87 8.81
CA LEU A 292 10.70 -19.18 9.46
C LEU A 292 9.56 -20.12 9.06
N ALA A 293 8.31 -19.65 9.00
CA ALA A 293 7.17 -20.47 8.61
C ALA A 293 7.32 -21.02 7.18
N LEU A 294 7.81 -20.21 6.24
CA LEU A 294 8.17 -20.65 4.90
C LEU A 294 9.25 -21.75 4.91
N GLN A 295 10.15 -21.77 5.89
CA GLN A 295 11.21 -22.79 5.97
C GLN A 295 10.75 -24.10 6.65
N ARG A 296 9.67 -24.08 7.42
CA ARG A 296 9.23 -25.23 8.24
C ARG A 296 8.63 -26.38 7.44
N THR A 297 8.05 -26.10 6.28
CA THR A 297 7.33 -27.12 5.49
C THR A 297 7.95 -27.27 4.11
N TRP A 298 7.81 -28.46 3.52
CA TRP A 298 8.29 -28.70 2.16
C TRP A 298 7.62 -27.77 1.14
N LEU A 299 6.30 -27.56 1.24
CA LEU A 299 5.58 -26.60 0.39
C LEU A 299 6.07 -25.15 0.63
N GLY A 300 6.23 -24.76 1.88
CA GLY A 300 6.85 -23.49 2.25
C GLY A 300 8.18 -23.26 1.56
N LEU A 301 9.10 -24.22 1.69
CA LEU A 301 10.50 -24.04 1.32
C LEU A 301 10.72 -24.28 -0.17
N GLU A 302 10.28 -25.42 -0.69
CA GLU A 302 10.56 -25.84 -2.07
C GLU A 302 9.58 -25.28 -3.10
N VAL A 303 8.41 -24.77 -2.68
CA VAL A 303 7.46 -24.10 -3.59
C VAL A 303 7.52 -22.59 -3.37
N TYR A 304 7.08 -22.08 -2.22
CA TYR A 304 6.91 -20.63 -2.04
C TYR A 304 8.25 -19.89 -1.93
N SER A 305 9.09 -20.24 -0.95
CA SER A 305 10.38 -19.58 -0.70
C SER A 305 11.32 -19.67 -1.89
N LYS A 306 11.38 -20.84 -2.52
CA LYS A 306 12.17 -21.06 -3.74
C LYS A 306 11.66 -20.25 -4.93
N THR A 307 10.34 -20.15 -5.14
CA THR A 307 9.76 -19.33 -6.21
C THR A 307 10.04 -17.85 -5.99
N MET A 308 9.85 -17.37 -4.75
CA MET A 308 10.17 -15.98 -4.39
C MET A 308 11.67 -15.67 -4.54
N GLY A 309 12.55 -16.56 -4.07
CA GLY A 309 13.99 -16.45 -4.27
C GLY A 309 14.39 -16.43 -5.75
N SER A 310 13.78 -17.29 -6.57
CA SER A 310 14.01 -17.32 -8.02
C SER A 310 13.54 -16.03 -8.71
N ASN A 311 12.39 -15.49 -8.32
CA ASN A 311 11.89 -14.20 -8.81
C ASN A 311 12.84 -13.06 -8.45
N MET A 312 13.38 -13.06 -7.23
CA MET A 312 14.31 -12.03 -6.77
C MET A 312 15.70 -12.14 -7.40
N LYS A 313 16.20 -13.35 -7.59
CA LYS A 313 17.40 -13.61 -8.39
C LYS A 313 17.23 -13.11 -9.83
N ARG A 314 16.08 -13.37 -10.46
CA ARG A 314 15.78 -12.84 -11.80
C ARG A 314 15.76 -11.32 -11.85
N LEU A 315 15.19 -10.67 -10.83
CA LEU A 315 15.22 -9.21 -10.71
C LEU A 315 16.65 -8.69 -10.55
N PHE A 316 17.49 -9.38 -9.76
CA PHE A 316 18.89 -9.05 -9.63
C PHE A 316 19.64 -9.17 -10.95
N GLU A 317 19.51 -10.28 -11.68
CA GLU A 317 20.18 -10.46 -12.98
C GLU A 317 19.75 -9.39 -14.00
N GLN A 318 18.49 -8.96 -13.93
CA GLN A 318 17.96 -7.87 -14.73
C GLN A 318 18.65 -6.53 -14.50
N HIS A 319 19.34 -6.34 -13.38
CA HIS A 319 19.94 -5.06 -12.98
C HIS A 319 21.39 -5.22 -12.47
N VAL A 320 22.02 -6.35 -12.77
CA VAL A 320 23.33 -6.73 -12.19
C VAL A 320 24.43 -5.70 -12.47
N ASP A 321 24.39 -5.05 -13.63
CA ASP A 321 25.37 -4.02 -14.02
C ASP A 321 25.38 -2.83 -13.07
N GLU A 322 24.22 -2.42 -12.55
CA GLU A 322 24.12 -1.32 -11.57
C GLU A 322 24.31 -1.83 -10.14
N ILE A 323 23.71 -2.96 -9.77
CA ILE A 323 23.78 -3.50 -8.39
C ILE A 323 25.22 -3.90 -8.03
N SER A 324 25.98 -4.48 -8.96
CA SER A 324 27.35 -4.93 -8.74
C SER A 324 28.34 -3.79 -8.45
N LYS A 325 27.96 -2.53 -8.70
CA LYS A 325 28.76 -1.35 -8.33
C LYS A 325 28.77 -1.10 -6.83
N HIS A 326 27.86 -1.70 -6.06
CA HIS A 326 27.87 -1.57 -4.62
C HIS A 326 29.03 -2.39 -4.01
N PRO A 327 29.92 -1.80 -3.19
CA PRO A 327 31.16 -2.45 -2.74
C PRO A 327 30.95 -3.67 -1.85
N ARG A 328 29.75 -3.82 -1.25
CA ARG A 328 29.40 -4.96 -0.39
C ARG A 328 28.67 -6.09 -1.12
N VAL A 329 28.43 -5.97 -2.43
CA VAL A 329 27.70 -6.97 -3.22
C VAL A 329 28.65 -8.04 -3.73
N ASN A 330 28.31 -9.30 -3.50
CA ASN A 330 28.98 -10.44 -4.10
C ASN A 330 28.06 -11.12 -5.13
N VAL A 331 28.31 -10.85 -6.41
CA VAL A 331 27.48 -11.33 -7.52
C VAL A 331 27.38 -12.85 -7.55
N GLU A 332 28.50 -13.55 -7.34
CA GLU A 332 28.53 -15.01 -7.42
C GLU A 332 27.75 -15.67 -6.27
N ARG A 333 27.76 -15.09 -5.07
CA ARG A 333 26.90 -15.59 -3.97
C ARG A 333 25.43 -15.42 -4.28
N ILE A 334 25.04 -14.27 -4.83
CA ILE A 334 23.65 -14.01 -5.23
C ILE A 334 23.23 -14.95 -6.37
N ARG A 335 24.13 -15.24 -7.31
CA ARG A 335 23.89 -16.23 -8.38
C ARG A 335 23.71 -17.66 -7.86
N ASN A 336 24.17 -17.97 -6.66
CA ASN A 336 24.06 -19.31 -6.09
C ASN A 336 22.88 -19.49 -5.12
N ILE A 337 22.10 -18.44 -4.86
CA ILE A 337 20.91 -18.58 -4.01
C ILE A 337 19.85 -19.49 -4.65
N LYS A 338 19.04 -20.08 -3.78
CA LYS A 338 17.84 -20.86 -4.11
C LYS A 338 16.58 -20.28 -3.44
N TYR A 339 16.69 -19.75 -2.23
CA TYR A 339 15.56 -19.36 -1.39
C TYR A 339 15.52 -17.85 -1.10
N LEU A 340 14.35 -17.35 -0.73
CA LEU A 340 14.14 -15.92 -0.46
C LEU A 340 15.06 -15.40 0.67
N HIS A 341 15.17 -16.12 1.78
CA HIS A 341 16.01 -15.68 2.90
C HIS A 341 17.50 -15.61 2.56
N GLU A 342 17.95 -16.38 1.56
CA GLU A 342 19.31 -16.30 1.05
C GLU A 342 19.50 -15.05 0.18
N PHE A 343 18.49 -14.66 -0.62
CA PHE A 343 18.50 -13.37 -1.31
C PHE A 343 18.64 -12.22 -0.33
N ASP A 344 17.85 -12.25 0.74
CA ASP A 344 17.90 -11.22 1.77
C ASP A 344 19.26 -11.20 2.47
N ARG A 345 19.85 -12.36 2.77
CA ARG A 345 21.18 -12.46 3.37
C ARG A 345 22.30 -11.99 2.44
N GLU A 346 22.28 -12.36 1.16
CA GLU A 346 23.41 -12.10 0.24
C GLU A 346 23.31 -10.75 -0.48
N LEU A 347 22.12 -10.14 -0.56
CA LEU A 347 21.93 -8.82 -1.16
C LEU A 347 21.42 -7.79 -0.17
N GLN A 348 20.26 -8.01 0.47
CA GLN A 348 19.63 -6.98 1.30
C GLN A 348 20.46 -6.66 2.55
N GLY A 349 20.97 -7.67 3.26
CA GLY A 349 21.85 -7.47 4.41
C GLY A 349 23.08 -6.63 4.06
N PRO A 350 23.90 -7.03 3.07
CA PRO A 350 25.09 -6.30 2.67
C PRO A 350 24.81 -4.90 2.12
N VAL A 351 23.77 -4.70 1.30
CA VAL A 351 23.44 -3.37 0.74
C VAL A 351 23.00 -2.41 1.85
N TRP A 352 22.24 -2.89 2.82
CA TRP A 352 21.65 -2.04 3.86
C TRP A 352 22.41 -2.05 5.19
N GLY A 353 23.48 -2.83 5.29
CA GLY A 353 24.33 -2.91 6.49
C GLY A 353 23.74 -3.73 7.62
N TYR A 354 22.75 -4.57 7.37
CA TYR A 354 22.30 -5.52 8.38
C TYR A 354 23.34 -6.64 8.56
N PRO A 355 23.71 -6.97 9.81
CA PRO A 355 24.67 -8.03 10.08
C PRO A 355 24.12 -9.43 9.78
N THR A 356 22.80 -9.60 9.78
CA THR A 356 22.09 -10.85 9.47
C THR A 356 20.76 -10.54 8.80
N GLU A 357 20.21 -11.52 8.06
CA GLU A 357 18.85 -11.46 7.52
C GLU A 357 17.79 -11.33 8.62
N THR A 358 18.04 -11.90 9.81
CA THR A 358 17.13 -11.77 10.96
C THR A 358 17.13 -10.37 11.56
N ALA A 359 18.28 -9.67 11.58
CA ALA A 359 18.33 -8.27 11.97
C ALA A 359 17.53 -7.40 10.98
N TYR A 360 17.67 -7.68 9.68
CA TYR A 360 16.84 -7.06 8.64
C TYR A 360 15.34 -7.33 8.86
N TYR A 361 14.94 -8.57 9.11
CA TYR A 361 13.53 -8.91 9.31
C TYR A 361 12.92 -8.24 10.54
N ARG A 362 13.65 -8.15 11.67
CA ARG A 362 13.18 -7.46 12.87
C ARG A 362 12.99 -5.97 12.62
N ASP A 363 13.94 -5.35 11.93
CA ASP A 363 13.84 -3.94 11.55
C ASP A 363 12.67 -3.69 10.58
N ALA A 364 12.56 -4.48 9.52
CA ALA A 364 11.60 -4.21 8.45
C ALA A 364 10.16 -4.67 8.76
N SER A 365 9.95 -5.49 9.80
CA SER A 365 8.60 -5.93 10.24
C SER A 365 7.72 -4.75 10.65
N SER A 366 6.43 -4.81 10.30
CA SER A 366 5.50 -3.69 10.52
C SER A 366 4.61 -3.81 11.76
N ILE A 367 4.79 -4.83 12.61
CA ILE A 367 3.97 -5.04 13.81
C ILE A 367 4.05 -3.84 14.76
N ASP A 368 5.26 -3.42 15.12
CA ASP A 368 5.44 -2.34 16.09
C ASP A 368 4.91 -1.00 15.54
N SER A 369 4.95 -0.83 14.22
CA SER A 369 4.49 0.39 13.55
C SER A 369 3.00 0.67 13.79
N ILE A 370 2.18 -0.35 14.09
CA ILE A 370 0.75 -0.21 14.42
C ILE A 370 0.50 0.82 15.53
N PHE A 371 1.38 0.85 16.52
CA PHE A 371 1.22 1.74 17.69
C PHE A 371 1.51 3.21 17.37
N ALA A 372 2.19 3.49 16.26
CA ALA A 372 2.52 4.84 15.83
C ALA A 372 1.57 5.39 14.76
N ILE A 373 0.69 4.57 14.17
CA ILE A 373 -0.28 5.03 13.16
C ILE A 373 -1.37 5.88 13.82
N LYS A 374 -1.67 7.04 13.22
CA LYS A 374 -2.66 8.02 13.73
C LYS A 374 -3.77 8.37 12.74
N ILE A 375 -3.92 7.58 11.69
CA ILE A 375 -5.01 7.69 10.70
C ILE A 375 -5.83 6.40 10.66
N PRO A 376 -7.11 6.44 10.27
CA PRO A 376 -7.93 5.24 10.12
C PRO A 376 -7.31 4.24 9.15
N PHE A 377 -7.17 2.98 9.55
CA PHE A 377 -6.71 1.92 8.65
C PHE A 377 -7.50 0.62 8.79
N PHE A 378 -7.72 -0.03 7.64
CA PHE A 378 -8.47 -1.26 7.53
C PHE A 378 -7.59 -2.40 7.01
N VAL A 379 -7.48 -3.48 7.79
CA VAL A 379 -6.68 -4.66 7.46
C VAL A 379 -7.59 -5.77 6.94
N VAL A 380 -7.19 -6.40 5.83
CA VAL A 380 -7.85 -7.61 5.30
C VAL A 380 -6.85 -8.75 5.24
N GLN A 381 -7.13 -9.84 5.96
CA GLN A 381 -6.23 -10.98 6.13
C GLN A 381 -6.94 -12.34 6.02
N ALA A 382 -6.26 -13.35 5.49
CA ALA A 382 -6.73 -14.73 5.47
C ALA A 382 -5.99 -15.53 6.54
N GLU A 383 -6.72 -16.26 7.38
CA GLU A 383 -6.14 -17.08 8.45
C GLU A 383 -5.44 -18.33 7.89
N ASP A 384 -5.75 -18.71 6.66
CA ASP A 384 -5.12 -19.83 5.95
C ASP A 384 -4.10 -19.40 4.89
N ASP A 385 -3.66 -18.13 4.93
CA ASP A 385 -2.61 -17.62 4.05
C ASP A 385 -1.29 -18.40 4.26
N PRO A 386 -0.75 -19.07 3.22
CA PRO A 386 0.46 -19.87 3.35
C PRO A 386 1.75 -19.04 3.36
N ILE A 387 1.66 -17.73 3.11
CA ILE A 387 2.76 -16.78 3.11
C ILE A 387 2.66 -15.88 4.34
N ALA A 388 1.60 -15.08 4.47
CA ALA A 388 1.36 -14.23 5.64
C ALA A 388 0.65 -15.01 6.75
N VAL A 389 1.34 -16.02 7.29
CA VAL A 389 0.78 -17.04 8.19
C VAL A 389 0.08 -16.46 9.43
N ASN A 390 -0.97 -17.16 9.89
CA ASN A 390 -1.80 -16.76 11.02
C ASN A 390 -1.00 -16.43 12.31
N GLU A 391 0.04 -17.21 12.60
CA GLU A 391 0.90 -17.02 13.79
C GLU A 391 1.71 -15.72 13.76
N ALA A 392 1.83 -15.06 12.60
CA ALA A 392 2.50 -13.79 12.43
C ALA A 392 1.53 -12.59 12.49
N LEU A 393 0.22 -12.81 12.65
CA LEU A 393 -0.78 -11.75 12.64
C LEU A 393 -0.83 -10.98 13.98
N PRO A 394 -0.98 -9.64 13.94
CA PRO A 394 -0.85 -8.76 15.11
C PRO A 394 -2.17 -8.67 15.90
N TYR A 395 -2.75 -9.80 16.30
CA TYR A 395 -4.06 -9.84 16.98
C TYR A 395 -4.08 -9.06 18.29
N ASN A 396 -2.95 -9.00 19.00
CA ASN A 396 -2.88 -8.32 20.28
C ASN A 396 -2.66 -6.82 20.08
N GLU A 397 -1.81 -6.46 19.13
CA GLU A 397 -1.43 -5.09 18.81
C GLU A 397 -2.60 -4.34 18.18
N ILE A 398 -3.36 -4.97 17.26
CA ILE A 398 -4.55 -4.34 16.66
C ILE A 398 -5.64 -4.03 17.69
N LYS A 399 -5.71 -4.79 18.80
CA LYS A 399 -6.65 -4.56 19.89
C LYS A 399 -6.22 -3.43 20.85
N LYS A 400 -5.08 -2.79 20.58
CA LYS A 400 -4.54 -1.69 21.38
C LYS A 400 -4.53 -0.35 20.65
N THR A 401 -4.59 -0.34 19.32
CA THR A 401 -4.71 0.91 18.56
C THR A 401 -6.18 1.29 18.34
N PRO A 402 -6.59 2.55 18.59
CA PRO A 402 -7.94 3.00 18.27
C PRO A 402 -8.13 3.19 16.75
N TYR A 403 -7.05 3.33 15.99
CA TYR A 403 -7.07 3.71 14.57
C TYR A 403 -7.23 2.53 13.60
N GLY A 404 -7.16 1.28 14.10
CA GLY A 404 -7.08 0.09 13.27
C GLY A 404 -8.22 -0.89 13.47
N VAL A 405 -8.71 -1.46 12.38
CA VAL A 405 -9.62 -2.62 12.39
C VAL A 405 -9.07 -3.70 11.48
N MET A 406 -8.93 -4.92 12.00
CA MET A 406 -8.53 -6.09 11.21
C MET A 406 -9.70 -7.02 10.97
N CYS A 407 -10.03 -7.20 9.69
CA CYS A 407 -10.95 -8.21 9.19
C CYS A 407 -10.15 -9.45 8.79
N THR A 408 -10.41 -10.57 9.48
CA THR A 408 -9.88 -11.88 9.11
C THR A 408 -10.95 -12.75 8.48
N THR A 409 -10.53 -13.57 7.53
CA THR A 409 -11.36 -14.63 6.95
C THR A 409 -10.72 -15.98 7.22
N SER A 410 -11.51 -16.99 7.60
CA SER A 410 -10.97 -18.34 7.88
C SER A 410 -10.37 -19.01 6.64
N TRP A 411 -10.67 -18.50 5.44
CA TRP A 411 -10.19 -18.99 4.16
C TRP A 411 -10.08 -17.83 3.19
N GLY A 412 -8.98 -17.78 2.45
CA GLY A 412 -8.76 -16.81 1.38
C GLY A 412 -7.44 -17.01 0.63
N GLY A 413 -6.41 -17.60 1.25
CA GLY A 413 -5.06 -17.66 0.68
C GLY A 413 -4.40 -16.28 0.49
N HIS A 414 -3.17 -16.26 -0.03
CA HIS A 414 -2.42 -15.02 -0.21
C HIS A 414 -2.93 -14.23 -1.43
N LEU A 415 -3.44 -13.01 -1.22
CA LEU A 415 -3.93 -12.12 -2.29
C LEU A 415 -4.95 -12.77 -3.26
N SER A 416 -5.67 -13.80 -2.80
CA SER A 416 -6.44 -14.67 -3.67
C SER A 416 -7.94 -14.44 -3.52
N TRP A 417 -8.58 -14.98 -2.47
CA TRP A 417 -10.03 -14.87 -2.24
C TRP A 417 -10.87 -15.09 -3.50
N PHE A 418 -10.50 -16.03 -4.35
CA PHE A 418 -11.16 -16.22 -5.62
C PHE A 418 -12.61 -16.68 -5.40
N GLU A 419 -13.51 -15.94 -6.01
CA GLU A 419 -14.93 -16.28 -6.13
C GLU A 419 -15.16 -17.05 -7.43
N TYR A 420 -16.36 -17.60 -7.60
CA TYR A 420 -16.78 -18.08 -8.93
C TYR A 420 -16.71 -16.96 -9.96
N GLY A 421 -16.16 -17.26 -11.14
CA GLY A 421 -15.95 -16.27 -12.21
C GLY A 421 -14.61 -15.55 -12.16
N GLY A 422 -13.76 -15.81 -11.15
CA GLY A 422 -12.39 -15.29 -11.10
C GLY A 422 -12.24 -13.91 -10.45
N THR A 423 -13.33 -13.30 -9.99
CA THR A 423 -13.28 -12.12 -9.10
C THR A 423 -12.69 -12.49 -7.75
N ARG A 424 -12.30 -11.48 -6.97
CA ARG A 424 -11.69 -11.66 -5.65
C ARG A 424 -12.57 -11.02 -4.59
N TRP A 425 -12.94 -11.76 -3.56
CA TRP A 425 -13.88 -11.29 -2.53
C TRP A 425 -13.38 -10.02 -1.83
N PHE A 426 -12.07 -9.91 -1.55
CA PHE A 426 -11.51 -8.76 -0.84
C PHE A 426 -11.72 -7.41 -1.55
N THR A 427 -12.02 -7.40 -2.85
CA THR A 427 -12.22 -6.15 -3.59
C THR A 427 -13.43 -5.38 -3.06
N LYS A 428 -14.49 -6.10 -2.66
CA LYS A 428 -15.74 -5.54 -2.13
C LYS A 428 -15.51 -4.77 -0.81
N PRO A 429 -15.00 -5.40 0.27
CA PRO A 429 -14.74 -4.69 1.53
C PRO A 429 -13.78 -3.51 1.36
N ILE A 430 -12.74 -3.66 0.54
CA ILE A 430 -11.76 -2.60 0.30
C ILE A 430 -12.37 -1.40 -0.41
N THR A 431 -13.03 -1.64 -1.56
CA THR A 431 -13.57 -0.55 -2.37
C THR A 431 -14.75 0.14 -1.69
N THR A 432 -15.59 -0.61 -0.97
CA THR A 432 -16.68 -0.02 -0.18
C THR A 432 -16.14 0.81 0.98
N PHE A 433 -15.14 0.32 1.73
CA PHE A 433 -14.51 1.10 2.80
C PHE A 433 -13.92 2.42 2.29
N LEU A 434 -13.11 2.35 1.23
CA LEU A 434 -12.50 3.54 0.63
C LEU A 434 -13.56 4.53 0.13
N THR A 435 -14.59 4.03 -0.57
CA THR A 435 -15.69 4.86 -1.07
C THR A 435 -16.41 5.56 0.09
N LYS A 436 -16.81 4.83 1.13
CA LYS A 436 -17.49 5.41 2.29
C LYS A 436 -16.62 6.44 3.03
N MET A 437 -15.33 6.16 3.20
CA MET A 437 -14.39 7.13 3.77
C MET A 437 -14.33 8.44 2.96
N ALA A 438 -14.38 8.36 1.63
CA ALA A 438 -14.34 9.55 0.78
C ALA A 438 -15.68 10.29 0.70
N THR A 439 -16.80 9.56 0.68
CA THR A 439 -18.12 10.13 0.38
C THR A 439 -18.96 10.43 1.62
N GLU A 440 -18.89 9.60 2.66
CA GLU A 440 -19.77 9.68 3.85
C GLU A 440 -19.08 10.30 5.06
N ILE A 441 -17.75 10.20 5.18
CA ILE A 441 -17.01 10.72 6.33
C ILE A 441 -16.57 12.16 6.08
N ASP A 442 -16.77 13.03 7.07
CA ASP A 442 -16.16 14.35 7.12
C ASP A 442 -14.70 14.19 7.56
N LEU A 443 -13.79 14.33 6.59
CA LEU A 443 -12.35 14.14 6.78
C LEU A 443 -11.64 15.39 7.33
N ASP A 444 -12.35 16.50 7.48
CA ASP A 444 -11.84 17.73 8.10
C ASP A 444 -12.23 17.85 9.57
N ALA A 445 -13.31 17.17 9.96
CA ALA A 445 -13.73 17.08 11.35
C ALA A 445 -12.74 16.26 12.20
N PRO A 446 -12.53 16.65 13.48
CA PRO A 446 -11.66 15.93 14.36
C PRO A 446 -12.21 14.53 14.69
N TYR A 447 -11.27 13.59 14.76
CA TYR A 447 -11.44 12.24 15.27
C TYR A 447 -11.82 12.23 16.75
N LYS A 448 -12.73 11.33 17.15
CA LYS A 448 -13.08 11.09 18.57
C LYS A 448 -12.67 9.68 18.98
N ILE A 449 -12.10 9.50 20.17
CA ILE A 449 -11.83 8.18 20.76
C ILE A 449 -12.86 7.93 21.85
N GLU A 450 -13.52 6.77 21.81
CA GLU A 450 -14.62 6.45 22.72
C GLU A 450 -14.20 6.47 24.20
N GLY A 451 -14.83 7.34 25.00
CA GLY A 451 -14.56 7.50 26.44
C GLY A 451 -13.45 8.49 26.80
N GLY A 452 -13.05 9.39 25.89
CA GLY A 452 -12.15 10.51 26.15
C GLY A 452 -12.84 11.86 25.89
N ASP A 453 -13.59 12.38 26.87
CA ASP A 453 -13.94 13.80 26.93
C ASP A 453 -12.75 14.58 27.48
N ALA A 454 -11.78 14.83 26.62
CA ALA A 454 -10.78 15.89 26.70
C ALA A 454 -9.95 15.77 25.42
N GLN A 455 -9.39 16.87 24.94
CA GLN A 455 -8.08 16.78 24.31
C GLN A 455 -7.19 15.96 25.26
N GLU A 456 -7.00 14.67 24.98
CA GLU A 456 -5.79 14.00 25.41
C GLU A 456 -4.67 14.77 24.70
N LYS A 457 -4.18 15.83 25.37
CA LYS A 457 -2.81 16.28 25.21
C LYS A 457 -1.98 15.07 25.52
N ASP A 458 -1.77 14.24 24.49
CA ASP A 458 -0.82 13.15 24.43
C ASP A 458 -0.54 12.65 25.85
N GLU A 459 -1.55 12.04 26.48
CA GLU A 459 -1.31 11.25 27.69
C GLU A 459 -0.51 10.05 27.18
N LYS A 460 0.78 10.31 26.85
CA LYS A 460 1.92 9.67 27.46
C LYS A 460 1.37 8.62 28.39
N ILE A 461 1.38 7.38 27.92
CA ILE A 461 0.97 6.17 28.63
C ILE A 461 1.85 6.05 29.86
N HIS A 462 1.69 6.94 30.83
CA HIS A 462 2.58 7.21 31.94
C HIS A 462 1.69 7.55 33.12
N HIS A 463 1.64 6.62 34.06
CA HIS A 463 1.59 7.04 35.44
C HIS A 463 2.71 8.07 35.63
N LYS A 464 2.35 9.32 35.93
CA LYS A 464 3.28 10.22 36.61
C LYS A 464 3.49 9.63 37.99
N ASP A 465 4.42 8.68 38.09
CA ASP A 465 4.99 8.36 39.39
C ASP A 465 5.67 9.65 39.88
N ALA A 466 5.15 10.17 40.99
CA ALA A 466 5.65 11.39 41.63
C ALA A 466 7.04 11.21 42.27
N ASN A 467 7.68 10.06 42.06
CA ASN A 467 9.08 9.80 42.36
C ASN A 467 9.82 9.69 41.02
N GLY A 468 10.87 10.51 40.85
CA GLY A 468 11.62 10.71 39.61
C GLY A 468 12.40 9.52 39.06
N ASP A 469 11.83 8.32 39.06
CA ASP A 469 12.33 7.21 38.26
C ASP A 469 11.98 7.43 36.77
N PRO A 470 12.90 7.19 35.84
CA PRO A 470 12.63 7.33 34.43
C PRO A 470 11.55 6.32 34.01
N ALA A 471 10.36 6.81 33.66
CA ALA A 471 9.30 5.99 33.11
C ALA A 471 9.83 5.17 31.92
N LEU A 472 9.68 3.86 31.99
CA LEU A 472 10.08 2.96 30.91
C LEU A 472 9.13 3.15 29.73
N ASN A 473 9.63 3.80 28.67
CA ASN A 473 8.82 4.18 27.52
C ASN A 473 9.13 3.30 26.31
N PHE A 474 8.15 2.48 25.90
CA PHE A 474 8.17 1.82 24.60
C PHE A 474 8.01 2.85 23.49
N VAL A 475 8.92 2.82 22.52
CA VAL A 475 8.86 3.68 21.33
C VAL A 475 8.79 2.77 20.11
N ALA A 476 7.61 2.71 19.52
CA ALA A 476 7.27 1.84 18.39
C ALA A 476 8.31 1.86 17.25
N MET A 477 8.85 3.04 16.94
CA MET A 477 9.74 3.23 15.80
C MET A 477 11.24 3.21 16.15
N ARG A 478 11.61 2.92 17.40
CA ARG A 478 13.01 3.06 17.90
C ARG A 478 13.99 2.05 17.32
N ARG A 479 13.55 0.86 16.95
CA ARG A 479 14.43 -0.22 16.41
C ARG A 479 14.59 -0.16 14.91
N LYS A 480 14.19 0.95 14.29
CA LYS A 480 14.26 1.09 12.84
C LYS A 480 15.66 1.53 12.41
N LEU A 481 16.13 1.06 11.24
CA LEU A 481 17.39 1.47 10.63
C LEU A 481 17.45 3.01 10.63
N GLU A 482 18.52 3.54 11.21
CA GLU A 482 18.72 4.98 11.36
C GLU A 482 19.13 5.59 10.02
N MET A 483 18.14 5.79 9.17
CA MET A 483 18.27 6.56 7.94
C MET A 483 17.43 7.82 8.07
N PRO A 484 18.01 9.01 7.79
CA PRO A 484 17.28 10.26 7.87
C PRO A 484 15.98 10.17 7.07
N VAL A 485 14.86 10.36 7.78
CA VAL A 485 13.58 10.62 7.15
C VAL A 485 13.66 12.04 6.60
N VAL A 486 13.71 12.16 5.28
CA VAL A 486 13.76 13.45 4.59
C VAL A 486 12.31 13.82 4.27
N PRO A 487 11.76 14.91 4.84
CA PRO A 487 10.48 15.44 4.41
C PRO A 487 10.52 15.79 2.92
N PHE A 488 9.39 15.69 2.23
CA PHE A 488 9.32 16.13 0.85
C PHE A 488 9.62 17.64 0.74
N VAL A 489 10.45 18.05 -0.22
CA VAL A 489 10.92 19.44 -0.40
C VAL A 489 10.54 19.96 -1.79
N GLY A 490 9.26 20.22 -2.02
CA GLY A 490 8.80 20.96 -3.20
C GLY A 490 8.80 20.15 -4.51
N ILE A 491 7.86 20.45 -5.40
CA ILE A 491 7.85 19.93 -6.78
C ILE A 491 9.12 20.33 -7.54
N GLY A 492 9.60 21.57 -7.37
CA GLY A 492 10.70 22.15 -8.15
C GLY A 492 12.07 21.46 -8.02
N LYS A 493 12.31 20.68 -6.95
CA LYS A 493 13.54 19.87 -6.80
C LYS A 493 13.38 18.41 -7.23
N SER A 494 12.14 17.93 -7.35
CA SER A 494 11.81 16.53 -7.58
C SER A 494 11.44 16.21 -9.04
N THR A 495 11.18 17.22 -9.88
CA THR A 495 10.71 17.06 -11.27
C THR A 495 11.80 17.20 -12.32
N ALA A 496 12.96 17.74 -11.98
CA ALA A 496 14.04 17.94 -12.95
C ALA A 496 14.83 16.64 -13.18
N PHE A 497 14.38 15.84 -14.15
CA PHE A 497 15.36 15.16 -15.00
C PHE A 497 16.02 16.28 -15.82
N SER A 498 17.22 16.72 -15.43
CA SER A 498 18.02 17.60 -16.30
C SER A 498 18.28 16.82 -17.59
N LEU A 499 17.61 17.22 -18.66
CA LEU A 499 17.87 16.73 -20.02
C LEU A 499 19.17 17.34 -20.59
N ASP A 500 19.76 18.30 -19.88
CA ASP A 500 21.06 18.87 -20.17
C ASP A 500 22.13 18.23 -19.28
N ASN A 501 22.73 17.14 -19.76
CA ASN A 501 24.18 16.85 -19.73
C ASN A 501 24.49 15.45 -20.27
#